data_AF-A0A6M0SK59-F1
#
_entry.id   AF-A0A6M0SK59-F1
#
_cell.length_a   1.000
_cell.length_b   1.000
_cell.length_c   1.000
_cell.angle_alpha   90.00
_cell.angle_beta   90.00
_cell.angle_gamma   90.00
#
_symmetry.space_group_name_H-M   'P 1'
#
loop_
_entity.id
_entity.type
_entity.pdbx_description
1 polymer ?
#
loop_
_entity_poly.entity_id
_entity_poly.type
_entity_poly.pdbx_seq_one_letter_code
_entity_poly.pdbx_strand_id
1 'polypeptide(L)'
;MQIIKEIRLPKFKNGHTTSCMCVVRSNFYGGGLDYIQNLVGAARETYPALQDNQIRVVQFAGTAYARIYGIEFKCPDQEVSEPPEGWREISELEFTF
;
A
#
# COMPACT_ATOMS: atom_id res chain seq x y z
N MET A 1 -6.95 -7.32 -14.91
CA MET A 1 -6.13 -6.47 -14.02
C MET A 1 -6.53 -6.81 -12.60
N GLN A 2 -5.66 -7.43 -11.80
CA GLN A 2 -5.97 -7.72 -10.40
C GLN A 2 -5.43 -6.57 -9.54
N ILE A 3 -6.29 -6.00 -8.69
CA ILE A 3 -5.87 -5.05 -7.66
C ILE A 3 -5.45 -5.84 -6.42
N ILE A 4 -4.29 -5.50 -5.89
CA ILE A 4 -3.70 -6.12 -4.71
C ILE A 4 -3.62 -5.04 -3.64
N LYS A 5 -4.25 -5.29 -2.49
CA LYS A 5 -4.28 -4.41 -1.33
C LYS A 5 -3.41 -5.02 -0.23
N GLU A 6 -2.42 -4.28 0.24
CA GLU A 6 -1.41 -4.74 1.17
C GLU A 6 -1.18 -3.73 2.28
N ILE A 7 -0.97 -4.19 3.50
CA ILE A 7 -0.77 -3.32 4.67
C ILE A 7 0.43 -3.80 5.48
N ARG A 8 1.34 -2.89 5.78
CA ARG A 8 2.38 -3.08 6.79
C ARG A 8 1.82 -2.61 8.11
N LEU A 9 1.55 -3.54 9.01
CA LEU A 9 1.13 -3.22 10.37
C LEU A 9 2.28 -2.62 11.19
N PRO A 10 1.97 -1.75 12.16
CA PRO A 10 2.99 -1.22 13.05
C PRO A 10 3.59 -2.36 13.88
N LYS A 11 4.91 -2.51 13.84
CA LYS A 11 5.65 -3.49 14.64
C LYS A 11 6.76 -2.80 15.41
N PHE A 12 6.91 -3.19 16.68
CA PHE A 12 8.04 -2.76 17.50
C PHE A 12 9.19 -3.75 17.33
N LYS A 13 10.34 -3.26 16.89
CA LYS A 13 11.57 -4.07 16.76
C LYS A 13 12.77 -3.21 17.13
N ASN A 14 13.64 -3.73 17.99
CA ASN A 14 14.91 -3.10 18.39
C ASN A 14 14.76 -1.65 18.90
N GLY A 15 13.70 -1.32 19.64
CA GLY A 15 13.50 0.06 20.13
C GLY A 15 12.82 1.01 19.16
N HIS A 16 12.47 0.55 17.95
CA HIS A 16 11.82 1.35 16.91
C HIS A 16 10.44 0.79 16.56
N THR A 17 9.46 1.68 16.40
CA THR A 17 8.12 1.35 15.88
C THR A 17 8.07 1.65 14.39
N THR A 18 7.83 0.63 13.56
CA THR A 18 7.55 0.86 12.14
C THR A 18 6.17 1.52 12.00
N SER A 19 6.06 2.49 11.09
CA SER A 19 4.78 3.13 10.80
C SER A 19 3.89 2.22 9.95
N CYS A 20 2.58 2.27 10.26
CA CYS A 20 1.57 1.62 9.46
C CYS A 20 1.54 2.22 8.04
N MET A 21 1.62 1.36 7.03
CA MET A 21 1.65 1.77 5.61
C MET A 21 0.73 0.89 4.79
N CYS A 22 -0.13 1.51 3.99
CA CYS A 22 -0.99 0.84 3.03
C CYS A 22 -0.39 0.95 1.64
N VAL A 23 -0.46 -0.13 0.87
CA VAL A 23 -0.03 -0.22 -0.53
C VAL A 23 -1.18 -0.79 -1.35
N VAL A 24 -1.52 -0.11 -2.44
CA VAL A 24 -2.47 -0.63 -3.44
C VAL A 24 -1.78 -0.63 -4.79
N ARG A 25 -1.69 -1.82 -5.39
CA ARG A 25 -0.97 -2.03 -6.65
C ARG A 25 -1.72 -2.98 -7.57
N SER A 26 -1.22 -3.15 -8.78
CA SER A 26 -1.69 -4.20 -9.69
C SER A 26 -0.56 -5.12 -10.10
N ASN A 27 -0.92 -6.33 -10.56
CA ASN A 27 -0.01 -7.22 -11.27
C ASN A 27 0.25 -6.81 -12.73
N PHE A 28 -0.29 -5.67 -13.16
CA PHE A 28 -0.15 -5.14 -14.51
C PHE A 28 0.60 -3.80 -14.50
N TYR A 29 1.43 -3.58 -15.52
CA TYR A 29 2.14 -2.32 -15.73
C TYR A 29 1.26 -1.34 -16.50
N GLY A 30 0.38 -0.63 -15.78
CA GLY A 30 -0.39 0.49 -16.30
C GLY A 30 0.24 1.82 -15.89
N GLY A 31 0.46 2.74 -16.83
CA GLY A 31 1.04 4.07 -16.56
C GLY A 31 0.08 5.24 -16.77
N GLY A 32 -1.18 4.96 -17.11
CA GLY A 32 -2.19 5.99 -17.41
C GLY A 32 -2.80 6.61 -16.14
N LEU A 33 -3.36 7.82 -16.27
CA LEU A 33 -4.05 8.49 -15.17
C LEU A 33 -5.25 7.67 -14.66
N ASP A 34 -6.01 7.06 -15.57
CA ASP A 34 -7.15 6.19 -15.24
C ASP A 34 -6.74 4.99 -14.39
N TYR A 35 -5.53 4.46 -14.63
CA TYR A 35 -4.98 3.37 -13.83
C TYR A 35 -4.76 3.82 -12.38
N ILE A 36 -4.16 4.99 -12.16
CA ILE A 36 -3.95 5.55 -10.82
C ILE A 36 -5.30 5.82 -10.13
N GLN A 37 -6.28 6.37 -10.86
CA GLN A 37 -7.63 6.60 -10.32
C GLN A 37 -8.31 5.30 -9.86
N ASN A 38 -8.15 4.21 -10.60
CA ASN A 38 -8.66 2.90 -10.20
C ASN A 38 -8.03 2.39 -8.90
N LEU A 39 -6.72 2.58 -8.72
CA LEU A 39 -6.04 2.21 -7.47
C LEU A 39 -6.53 3.05 -6.29
N VAL A 40 -6.69 4.36 -6.50
CA VAL A 40 -7.24 5.27 -5.48
C VAL A 40 -8.68 4.90 -5.13
N GLY A 41 -9.51 4.56 -6.11
CA GLY A 41 -10.88 4.08 -5.90
C GLY A 41 -10.90 2.83 -5.00
N ALA A 42 -10.06 1.84 -5.30
CA ALA A 42 -9.96 0.63 -4.50
C ALA A 42 -9.45 0.86 -3.06
N ALA A 43 -8.59 1.87 -2.86
CA ALA A 43 -8.18 2.29 -1.52
C ALA A 43 -9.34 2.96 -0.75
N ARG A 44 -10.13 3.79 -1.44
CA ARG A 44 -11.27 4.53 -0.85
C ARG A 44 -12.46 3.65 -0.49
N GLU A 45 -12.60 2.47 -1.08
CA GLU A 45 -13.56 1.46 -0.61
C GLU A 45 -13.33 1.11 0.87
N THR A 46 -12.06 1.00 1.29
CA THR A 46 -11.69 0.73 2.69
C THR A 46 -11.53 2.02 3.49
N TYR A 47 -11.00 3.08 2.88
CA TYR A 47 -10.71 4.36 3.52
C TYR A 47 -11.41 5.52 2.81
N PRO A 48 -12.74 5.71 2.99
CA PRO A 48 -13.50 6.72 2.24
C PRO A 48 -13.02 8.16 2.43
N ALA A 49 -12.40 8.45 3.57
CA ALA A 49 -11.86 9.77 3.91
C ALA A 49 -10.46 10.04 3.33
N LEU A 50 -9.86 9.10 2.59
CA LEU A 50 -8.51 9.24 2.04
C LEU A 50 -8.45 10.36 1.00
N GLN A 51 -7.65 11.39 1.29
CA GLN A 51 -7.44 12.56 0.44
C GLN A 51 -6.26 12.35 -0.52
N ASP A 52 -6.31 12.99 -1.69
CA ASP A 52 -5.28 12.83 -2.73
C ASP A 52 -3.88 13.26 -2.25
N ASN A 53 -3.80 14.28 -1.39
CA ASN A 53 -2.53 14.76 -0.81
C ASN A 53 -1.88 13.78 0.18
N GLN A 54 -2.60 12.75 0.61
CA GLN A 54 -2.08 11.68 1.49
C GLN A 54 -1.50 10.51 0.67
N ILE A 55 -1.73 10.50 -0.64
CA ILE A 55 -1.40 9.40 -1.54
C ILE A 55 -0.10 9.73 -2.29
N ARG A 56 0.82 8.78 -2.30
CA ARG A 56 2.04 8.84 -3.12
C ARG A 56 1.95 7.79 -4.21
N VAL A 57 2.16 8.21 -5.45
CA VAL A 57 2.35 7.27 -6.57
C VAL A 57 3.79 6.77 -6.52
N VAL A 58 3.96 5.46 -6.41
CA VAL A 58 5.28 4.83 -6.25
C VAL A 58 5.50 3.82 -7.35
N GLN A 59 6.70 3.90 -7.94
CA GLN A 59 7.25 2.82 -8.74
C GLN A 59 8.06 1.94 -7.79
N PHE A 60 7.62 0.70 -7.59
CA PHE A 60 8.32 -0.21 -6.71
C PHE A 60 9.56 -0.77 -7.41
N ALA A 61 10.68 -0.75 -6.69
CA ALA A 61 11.95 -1.34 -7.10
C ALA A 61 12.27 -2.52 -6.17
N GLY A 62 12.61 -3.67 -6.74
CA GLY A 62 12.79 -4.94 -6.03
C GLY A 62 12.41 -6.11 -6.95
N THR A 63 12.78 -7.35 -6.62
CA THR A 63 12.57 -8.52 -7.51
C THR A 63 11.13 -9.05 -7.51
N ALA A 64 10.44 -8.98 -6.37
CA ALA A 64 9.05 -9.37 -6.18
C ALA A 64 8.07 -8.25 -6.59
N TYR A 65 8.51 -6.99 -6.55
CA TYR A 65 7.74 -5.84 -7.01
C TYR A 65 8.29 -5.16 -8.27
N ALA A 66 9.20 -5.83 -8.99
CA ALA A 66 9.83 -5.29 -10.20
C ALA A 66 8.78 -4.86 -11.22
N ARG A 67 8.91 -3.64 -11.74
CA ARG A 67 8.03 -3.11 -12.80
C ARG A 67 6.55 -3.08 -12.35
N ILE A 68 6.29 -2.69 -11.10
CA ILE A 68 4.95 -2.44 -10.61
C ILE A 68 4.81 -0.96 -10.24
N TYR A 69 3.77 -0.31 -10.76
CA TYR A 69 3.29 0.99 -10.30
C TYR A 69 2.13 0.79 -9.34
N GLY A 70 2.15 1.49 -8.22
CA GLY A 70 1.05 1.53 -7.29
C GLY A 70 0.98 2.84 -6.53
N ILE A 71 0.16 2.84 -5.49
CA ILE A 71 0.06 3.93 -4.54
C ILE A 71 0.42 3.45 -3.14
N GLU A 72 1.05 4.32 -2.37
CA GLU A 72 1.26 4.14 -0.93
C GLU A 72 0.65 5.31 -0.16
N PHE A 73 0.17 5.03 1.05
CA PHE A 73 -0.30 6.04 1.99
C PHE A 73 -0.20 5.53 3.42
N LYS A 74 -0.01 6.44 4.37
CA LYS A 74 -0.05 6.08 5.80
C LYS A 74 -1.47 5.63 6.15
N CYS A 75 -1.58 4.59 6.98
CA CYS A 75 -2.89 4.16 7.49
C CYS A 75 -3.57 5.36 8.17
N PRO A 76 -4.78 5.75 7.73
CA PRO A 76 -5.53 6.84 8.36
C PRO A 76 -5.85 6.51 9.82
N ASP A 77 -6.09 5.24 10.09
CA ASP A 77 -6.37 4.70 11.41
C ASP A 77 -5.07 4.35 12.13
N GLN A 78 -4.84 4.97 13.29
CA GLN A 78 -3.59 4.82 14.04
C GLN A 78 -3.54 3.54 14.89
N GLU A 79 -4.66 2.83 15.03
CA GLU A 79 -4.82 1.67 15.92
C GLU A 79 -5.10 0.35 15.16
N VAL A 80 -4.68 0.25 13.90
CA VAL A 80 -4.88 -0.98 13.12
C VAL A 80 -3.92 -2.08 13.60
N SER A 81 -4.47 -3.12 14.24
CA SER A 81 -3.73 -4.30 14.70
C SER A 81 -3.86 -5.51 13.77
N GLU A 82 -4.82 -5.50 12.85
CA GLU A 82 -5.09 -6.58 11.90
C GLU A 82 -5.38 -6.01 10.50
N PRO A 83 -5.05 -6.73 9.41
CA PRO A 83 -5.38 -6.25 8.06
C PRO A 83 -6.90 -6.13 7.87
N PRO A 84 -7.40 -5.05 7.25
CA PRO A 84 -8.81 -4.96 6.87
C PRO A 84 -9.21 -6.09 5.90
N GLU A 85 -10.51 -6.36 5.77
CA GLU A 85 -11.00 -7.40 4.86
C GLU A 85 -10.49 -7.20 3.42
N GLY A 86 -9.94 -8.26 2.84
CA GLY A 86 -9.35 -8.23 1.49
C GLY A 86 -7.94 -7.63 1.40
N TRP A 87 -7.37 -7.16 2.52
CA TRP A 87 -5.98 -6.72 2.61
C TRP A 87 -5.07 -7.86 3.08
N ARG A 88 -3.85 -7.88 2.55
CA ARG A 88 -2.81 -8.84 2.97
C ARG A 88 -1.74 -8.12 3.78
N GLU A 89 -1.27 -8.73 4.86
CA GLU A 89 -0.15 -8.16 5.60
C GLU A 89 1.15 -8.27 4.79
N ILE A 90 1.93 -7.19 4.76
CA ILE A 90 3.30 -7.20 4.24
C ILE A 90 4.19 -7.82 5.33
N SER A 91 4.47 -9.11 5.19
CA SER A 91 5.35 -9.84 6.10
C SER A 91 6.83 -9.50 5.89
N GLU A 92 7.23 -9.18 4.66
CA GLU A 92 8.62 -8.88 4.29
C GLU A 92 8.66 -7.67 3.34
N LEU A 93 9.46 -6.66 3.68
CA LEU A 93 9.83 -5.60 2.74
C LEU A 93 11.05 -6.09 1.96
N GLU A 94 11.07 -5.93 0.65
CA GLU A 94 12.18 -6.37 -0.21
C GLU A 94 13.54 -5.70 0.06
N PHE A 95 13.58 -4.70 0.96
CA PHE A 95 14.81 -4.07 1.41
C PHE A 95 14.88 -4.07 2.94
N THR A 96 15.20 -5.22 3.51
CA THR A 96 15.93 -5.29 4.79
C THR A 96 17.40 -5.54 4.48
N PHE A 97 18.20 -4.48 4.52
CA PHE A 97 19.62 -4.55 4.85
C PHE A 97 19.81 -3.90 6.22
#